data_AF-A0A1F5ALW5-F1
#
_entry.id   AF-A0A1F5ALW5-F1
#
_cell.length_a   1.000
_cell.length_b   1.000
_cell.length_c   1.000
_cell.angle_alpha   90.00
_cell.angle_beta   90.00
_cell.angle_gamma   90.00
#
_symmetry.space_group_name_H-M   'P 1'
#
loop_
_entity.id
_entity.type
_entity.pdbx_description
1 polymer ?
#
loop_
_entity_poly.entity_id
_entity_poly.type
_entity_poly.pdbx_seq_one_letter_code
_entity_poly.pdbx_strand_id
1 'polypeptide(L)'
;MNKMTRGRTKNKILLLAVVFSSLTCSGKLMAKERRGAELVITKADGQQIIGELIAVKQGSLLLLDSRSGTDLSVNVGDLRDVKIVKKSKFWQGAGVGLLAGAFFGAALVNAQEQAGGWLMSKGESIAIGAIMFAGPCAVIGG
;
A
#
# COMPACT_ATOMS: atom_id res chain seq x y z
N MET A 1 -20.04 -36.65 -16.59
CA MET A 1 -19.44 -35.36 -17.00
C MET A 1 -20.43 -34.25 -16.64
N ASN A 2 -20.18 -33.45 -15.59
CA ASN A 2 -21.16 -32.45 -15.13
C ASN A 2 -20.46 -31.10 -14.81
N LYS A 3 -20.63 -30.11 -15.69
CA LYS A 3 -19.97 -28.79 -15.64
C LYS A 3 -20.72 -27.76 -14.76
N MET A 4 -21.80 -28.13 -14.09
CA MET A 4 -22.82 -27.18 -13.65
C MET A 4 -22.63 -26.54 -12.25
N THR A 5 -21.66 -26.98 -11.43
CA THR A 5 -21.48 -26.45 -10.05
C THR A 5 -20.31 -25.45 -9.90
N ARG A 6 -19.54 -25.21 -10.97
CA ARG A 6 -18.22 -24.55 -10.88
C ARG A 6 -18.26 -23.05 -10.57
N GLY A 7 -19.38 -22.35 -10.81
CA GLY A 7 -19.48 -20.89 -10.62
C GLY A 7 -19.80 -20.44 -9.20
N ARG A 8 -20.51 -21.27 -8.42
CA ARG A 8 -21.12 -20.83 -7.14
C ARG A 8 -20.10 -20.67 -6.00
N THR A 9 -19.00 -21.41 -6.06
CA THR A 9 -18.01 -21.50 -4.99
C THR A 9 -16.81 -20.57 -5.20
N LYS A 10 -16.51 -20.20 -6.44
CA LYS A 10 -15.53 -19.13 -6.75
C LYS A 10 -15.95 -17.80 -6.13
N ASN A 11 -17.24 -17.48 -6.24
CA ASN A 11 -17.79 -16.25 -5.66
C ASN A 11 -17.67 -16.25 -4.14
N LYS A 12 -17.86 -17.38 -3.46
CA LYS A 12 -17.78 -17.48 -1.99
C LYS A 12 -16.36 -17.22 -1.47
N ILE A 13 -15.34 -17.73 -2.16
CA ILE A 13 -13.94 -17.55 -1.75
C ILE A 13 -13.47 -16.13 -2.02
N LEU A 14 -13.88 -15.56 -3.17
CA LEU A 14 -13.60 -14.16 -3.48
C LEU A 14 -14.29 -13.24 -2.47
N LEU A 15 -15.53 -13.55 -2.07
CA LEU A 15 -16.22 -12.86 -0.98
C LEU A 15 -15.49 -13.02 0.35
N LEU A 16 -15.02 -14.21 0.69
CA LEU A 16 -14.27 -14.47 1.92
C LEU A 16 -12.96 -13.69 1.95
N ALA A 17 -12.22 -13.66 0.84
CA ALA A 17 -10.98 -12.90 0.69
C ALA A 17 -11.23 -11.39 0.82
N VAL A 18 -12.29 -10.87 0.17
CA VAL A 18 -12.69 -9.47 0.28
C VAL A 18 -13.13 -9.12 1.70
N VAL A 19 -13.93 -9.97 2.36
CA VAL A 19 -14.40 -9.76 3.74
C VAL A 19 -13.21 -9.80 4.72
N PHE A 20 -12.30 -10.77 4.57
CA PHE A 20 -11.09 -10.88 5.40
C PHE A 20 -10.14 -9.70 5.19
N SER A 21 -9.91 -9.30 3.94
CA SER A 21 -9.14 -8.10 3.60
C SER A 21 -9.80 -6.83 4.17
N SER A 22 -11.13 -6.75 4.18
CA SER A 22 -11.85 -5.59 4.72
C SER A 22 -11.73 -5.53 6.25
N LEU A 23 -11.92 -6.67 6.94
CA LEU A 23 -11.78 -6.77 8.40
C LEU A 23 -10.37 -6.43 8.89
N THR A 24 -9.34 -6.89 8.17
CA THR A 24 -7.93 -6.59 8.51
C THR A 24 -7.53 -5.16 8.14
N CYS A 25 -8.19 -4.54 7.16
CA CYS A 25 -7.98 -3.14 6.79
C CYS A 25 -8.71 -2.17 7.74
N SER A 26 -9.91 -2.50 8.22
CA SER A 26 -10.72 -1.63 9.08
C SER A 26 -10.08 -1.28 10.42
N GLY A 27 -9.26 -2.16 11.01
CA GLY A 27 -8.63 -1.92 12.31
C GLY A 27 -7.52 -0.86 12.32
N LYS A 28 -6.99 -0.47 11.15
CA LYS A 28 -5.88 0.51 11.02
C LYS A 28 -6.14 1.66 10.05
N LEU A 29 -7.36 1.76 9.52
CA LEU A 29 -7.85 2.93 8.79
C LEU A 29 -8.23 4.10 9.72
N MET A 30 -8.02 3.97 11.05
CA MET A 30 -8.03 5.09 11.97
C MET A 30 -6.90 6.06 11.58
N ALA A 31 -7.22 6.98 10.67
CA ALA A 31 -6.55 8.24 10.35
C ALA A 31 -5.05 8.30 10.71
N LYS A 32 -4.27 7.31 10.29
CA LYS A 32 -2.82 7.37 10.41
C LYS A 32 -2.41 8.32 9.29
N GLU A 33 -2.08 9.56 9.66
CA GLU A 33 -1.55 10.59 8.78
C GLU A 33 -0.57 9.95 7.79
N ARG A 34 -0.81 10.15 6.49
CA ARG A 34 -0.04 9.49 5.44
C ARG A 34 1.41 9.94 5.54
N ARG A 35 2.25 9.12 6.18
CA ARG A 35 3.68 9.39 6.36
C ARG A 35 4.45 9.35 5.04
N GLY A 36 4.58 10.51 4.42
CA GLY A 36 5.35 10.79 3.23
C GLY A 36 6.86 10.80 3.45
N ALA A 37 7.59 11.39 2.50
CA ALA A 37 9.03 11.58 2.64
C ALA A 37 9.30 12.86 3.45
N GLU A 38 10.20 12.78 4.42
CA GLU A 38 10.64 13.96 5.15
C GLU A 38 11.64 14.74 4.29
N LEU A 39 11.30 16.00 4.02
CA LEU A 39 12.04 16.92 3.17
C LEU A 39 12.52 18.11 3.97
N VAL A 40 13.72 18.58 3.62
CA VAL A 40 14.20 19.91 3.96
C VAL A 40 14.19 20.72 2.68
N ILE A 41 13.34 21.72 2.66
CA ILE A 41 13.18 22.66 1.55
C ILE A 41 13.92 23.93 1.90
N THR A 42 14.76 24.40 0.98
CA THR A 42 15.37 25.72 1.05
C THR A 42 14.70 26.62 0.03
N LYS A 43 14.04 27.68 0.50
CA LYS A 43 13.45 28.70 -0.36
C LYS A 43 14.51 29.64 -0.95
N ALA A 44 14.14 30.38 -1.99
CA ALA A 44 14.97 31.39 -2.62
C ALA A 44 15.37 32.53 -1.66
N ASP A 45 14.54 32.84 -0.66
CA ASP A 45 14.80 33.81 0.41
C ASP A 45 15.79 33.29 1.48
N GLY A 46 16.25 32.04 1.37
CA GLY A 46 17.13 31.39 2.33
C GLY A 46 16.41 30.74 3.52
N GLN A 47 15.08 30.85 3.62
CA GLN A 47 14.31 30.17 4.65
C GLN A 47 14.34 28.66 4.42
N GLN A 48 14.59 27.90 5.50
CA GLN A 48 14.47 26.44 5.48
C GLN A 48 13.17 25.98 6.13
N ILE A 49 12.45 25.12 5.42
CA ILE A 49 11.23 24.48 5.89
C ILE A 49 11.48 22.99 5.98
N ILE A 50 11.24 22.42 7.16
CA ILE A 50 11.36 20.99 7.42
C ILE A 50 9.96 20.43 7.57
N GLY A 51 9.61 19.49 6.69
CA GLY A 51 8.26 18.96 6.67
C GLY A 51 8.17 17.67 5.89
N GLU A 52 7.02 17.02 6.04
CA GLU A 52 6.72 15.78 5.37
C GLU A 52 5.98 16.06 4.07
N LEU A 53 6.42 15.50 2.95
CA LEU A 53 5.74 15.67 1.67
C LEU A 53 4.44 14.87 1.65
N ILE A 54 3.30 15.57 1.65
CA ILE A 54 1.98 14.96 1.52
C ILE A 54 1.64 14.72 0.04
N ALA A 55 1.81 15.75 -0.79
CA ALA A 55 1.43 15.71 -2.20
C ALA A 55 2.24 16.68 -3.07
N VAL A 56 2.39 16.34 -4.34
CA VAL A 56 2.96 17.22 -5.37
C VAL A 56 1.82 17.64 -6.30
N LYS A 57 1.59 18.94 -6.40
CA LYS A 57 0.66 19.56 -7.35
C LYS A 57 1.44 20.25 -8.46
N GLN A 58 0.76 20.60 -9.54
CA GLN A 58 1.38 21.31 -10.65
C GLN A 58 1.84 22.69 -10.17
N GLY A 59 3.16 22.88 -10.05
CA GLY A 59 3.75 24.12 -9.56
C GLY A 59 3.75 24.31 -8.05
N SER A 60 3.29 23.36 -7.23
CA SER A 60 3.40 23.47 -5.77
C SER A 60 3.61 22.14 -5.06
N LEU A 61 4.26 22.19 -3.91
CA LEU A 61 4.49 21.09 -2.98
C LEU A 61 3.62 21.30 -1.76
N LEU A 62 2.82 20.30 -1.40
CA LEU A 62 2.08 20.27 -0.15
C LEU A 62 2.90 19.53 0.89
N LEU A 63 3.31 20.24 1.93
CA LEU A 63 4.11 19.71 3.02
C LEU A 63 3.32 19.81 4.32
N LEU A 64 3.47 18.81 5.18
CA LEU A 64 3.10 18.90 6.57
C LEU A 64 4.28 19.49 7.33
N ASP A 65 4.15 20.69 7.87
CA ASP A 65 5.21 21.24 8.72
C ASP A 65 5.36 20.40 9.98
N SER A 66 6.56 19.87 10.19
CA SER A 66 6.92 19.04 11.34
C SER A 66 6.76 19.77 12.68
N ARG A 67 6.83 21.10 12.70
CA ARG A 67 6.74 21.90 13.93
C ARG A 67 5.31 22.28 14.29
N SER A 68 4.56 22.79 13.33
CA SER A 68 3.19 23.27 13.55
C SER A 68 2.12 22.21 13.31
N GLY A 69 2.44 21.13 12.60
CA GLY A 69 1.46 20.14 12.16
C GLY A 69 0.45 20.70 11.15
N THR A 70 0.79 21.80 10.48
CA THR A 70 -0.10 22.45 9.51
C THR A 70 0.30 22.14 8.08
N ASP A 71 -0.70 22.08 7.20
CA ASP A 71 -0.52 21.90 5.77
C ASP A 71 0.01 23.19 5.13
N LEU A 72 1.20 23.12 4.57
CA LEU A 72 1.92 24.23 3.99
C LEU A 72 2.15 23.98 2.49
N SER A 73 1.54 24.81 1.66
CA SER A 73 1.72 24.75 0.21
C SER A 73 2.87 25.68 -0.19
N VAL A 74 3.97 25.12 -0.69
CA VAL A 74 5.14 25.86 -1.18
C VAL A 74 5.17 25.84 -2.70
N ASN A 75 5.28 27.00 -3.34
CA ASN A 75 5.38 27.09 -4.81
C ASN A 75 6.76 26.62 -5.26
N VAL A 76 6.83 25.84 -6.34
CA VAL A 76 8.09 25.33 -6.91
C VAL A 76 8.99 26.47 -7.40
N GLY A 77 8.40 27.59 -7.85
CA GLY A 77 9.15 28.77 -8.28
C GLY A 77 9.95 29.44 -7.16
N ASP A 78 9.54 29.23 -5.90
CA ASP A 78 10.20 29.82 -4.72
C ASP A 78 11.27 28.89 -4.13
N LEU A 79 11.50 27.72 -4.73
CA LEU A 79 12.43 26.71 -4.24
C LEU A 79 13.83 26.91 -4.82
N ARG A 80 14.83 26.88 -3.95
CA ARG A 80 16.24 26.86 -4.34
C ARG A 80 16.81 25.45 -4.33
N ASP A 81 16.52 24.68 -3.28
CA ASP A 81 17.02 23.31 -3.12
C ASP A 81 16.01 22.46 -2.33
N VAL A 82 15.95 21.16 -2.64
CA VAL A 82 15.07 20.19 -2.01
C VAL A 82 15.87 18.95 -1.63
N LYS A 83 16.03 18.73 -0.33
CA LYS A 83 16.78 17.60 0.20
C LYS A 83 15.85 16.58 0.85
N ILE A 84 15.92 15.33 0.42
CA ILE A 84 15.21 14.21 1.05
C ILE A 84 16.03 13.74 2.25
N VAL A 85 15.51 13.94 3.46
CA VAL A 85 16.16 13.53 4.71
C VAL A 85 15.81 12.10 5.07
N LYS A 86 14.55 11.71 4.86
CA LYS A 86 14.08 10.36 5.20
C LYS A 86 13.09 9.86 4.15
N LYS A 87 13.40 8.69 3.59
CA LYS A 87 12.49 7.99 2.67
C LYS A 87 11.41 7.25 3.47
N SER A 88 10.18 7.27 2.97
CA SER A 88 9.08 6.51 3.55
C SER A 88 9.37 5.00 3.50
N LYS A 89 9.08 4.29 4.60
CA LYS A 89 9.21 2.82 4.71
C LYS A 89 8.00 2.06 4.17
N PHE A 90 6.97 2.77 3.70
CA PHE A 90 5.75 2.17 3.16
C PHE A 90 6.04 1.10 2.10
N TRP A 91 6.97 1.38 1.18
CA TRP A 91 7.37 0.43 0.13
C TRP A 91 8.06 -0.83 0.67
N GLN A 92 8.77 -0.73 1.80
CA GLN A 92 9.37 -1.90 2.44
C GLN A 92 8.28 -2.80 3.02
N GLY A 93 7.27 -2.23 3.68
CA GLY A 93 6.10 -2.97 4.17
C GLY A 93 5.29 -3.61 3.04
N ALA A 94 5.05 -2.87 1.96
CA ALA A 94 4.33 -3.36 0.78
C ALA A 94 5.07 -4.52 0.09
N GLY A 95 6.40 -4.38 -0.05
CA GLY A 95 7.25 -5.41 -0.63
C GLY A 95 7.23 -6.71 0.18
N VAL A 96 7.35 -6.62 1.50
CA VAL A 96 7.27 -7.80 2.40
C VAL A 96 5.89 -8.45 2.32
N GLY A 97 4.82 -7.65 2.32
CA GLY A 97 3.45 -8.16 2.19
C GLY A 97 3.18 -8.86 0.87
N LEU A 98 3.69 -8.31 -0.24
CA LEU A 98 3.55 -8.90 -1.57
C LEU A 98 4.28 -10.24 -1.64
N LEU A 99 5.51 -10.31 -1.13
CA LEU A 99 6.28 -11.56 -1.10
C LEU A 99 5.64 -12.62 -0.21
N ALA A 100 5.23 -12.26 1.01
CA ALA A 100 4.54 -13.16 1.92
C ALA A 100 3.20 -13.66 1.33
N GLY A 101 2.45 -12.76 0.70
CA GLY A 101 1.19 -13.08 0.03
C GLY A 101 1.36 -13.96 -1.20
N ALA A 102 2.39 -13.71 -2.02
CA ALA A 102 2.71 -14.56 -3.17
C ALA A 102 3.14 -15.96 -2.72
N PHE A 103 3.93 -16.06 -1.64
CA PHE A 103 4.33 -17.33 -1.05
C PHE A 103 3.12 -18.12 -0.53
N PHE A 104 2.23 -17.45 0.22
CA PHE A 104 1.01 -18.06 0.72
C PHE A 104 0.07 -18.50 -0.42
N GLY A 105 -0.08 -17.66 -1.45
CA GLY A 105 -0.84 -17.99 -2.65
C GLY A 105 -0.29 -19.20 -3.40
N ALA A 106 1.04 -19.32 -3.52
CA ALA A 106 1.70 -20.47 -4.12
C ALA A 106 1.55 -21.75 -3.29
N ALA A 107 1.65 -21.67 -1.96
CA ALA A 107 1.39 -22.81 -1.07
C ALA A 107 -0.05 -23.32 -1.21
N LEU A 108 -1.01 -22.40 -1.37
CA LEU A 108 -2.42 -22.72 -1.57
C LEU A 108 -2.66 -23.41 -2.93
N VAL A 109 -1.94 -23.02 -3.99
CA VAL A 109 -1.96 -23.72 -5.29
C VAL A 109 -1.51 -25.17 -5.16
N ASN A 110 -0.40 -25.42 -4.44
CA ASN A 110 0.11 -26.77 -4.23
C ASN A 110 -0.87 -27.64 -3.42
N ALA A 111 -1.49 -27.08 -2.38
CA ALA A 111 -2.53 -27.76 -1.62
C ALA A 111 -3.78 -28.07 -2.46
N GLN A 112 -4.12 -27.19 -3.41
CA GLN A 112 -5.26 -27.33 -4.30
C GLN A 112 -5.03 -28.36 -5.42
N GLU A 113 -3.79 -28.52 -5.89
CA GLU A 113 -3.40 -29.58 -6.84
C GLU A 113 -3.66 -30.98 -6.26
N GLN A 114 -3.41 -31.16 -4.96
CA GLN A 114 -3.69 -32.41 -4.25
C GLN A 114 -5.19 -32.65 -4.03
N ALA A 115 -6.01 -31.60 -3.96
CA ALA A 115 -7.45 -31.68 -3.68
C ALA A 115 -8.34 -31.77 -4.94
N GLY A 116 -7.78 -32.04 -6.12
CA GLY A 116 -8.55 -32.17 -7.38
C GLY A 116 -8.96 -30.82 -7.99
N GLY A 117 -8.01 -29.89 -8.04
CA GLY A 117 -8.15 -28.46 -8.33
C GLY A 117 -9.26 -28.02 -9.30
N TRP A 118 -10.28 -27.38 -8.73
CA TRP A 118 -11.42 -26.79 -9.46
C TRP A 118 -11.62 -25.28 -9.20
N LEU A 119 -10.78 -24.69 -8.34
CA LEU A 119 -10.94 -23.36 -7.74
C LEU A 119 -10.47 -22.23 -8.68
N MET A 120 -9.17 -22.16 -9.01
CA MET A 120 -8.54 -21.04 -9.74
C MET A 120 -7.27 -21.49 -10.46
N SER A 121 -6.84 -20.73 -11.47
CA SER A 121 -5.54 -20.95 -12.14
C SER A 121 -4.37 -20.54 -11.23
N LYS A 122 -3.17 -21.08 -11.47
CA LYS A 122 -1.98 -20.81 -10.63
C LYS A 122 -1.69 -19.31 -10.48
N GLY A 123 -1.88 -18.53 -11.56
CA GLY A 123 -1.67 -17.08 -11.55
C GLY A 123 -2.68 -16.31 -10.71
N GLU A 124 -3.96 -16.70 -10.71
CA GLU A 124 -5.03 -16.02 -9.96
C GLU A 124 -4.87 -16.23 -8.44
N SER A 125 -4.50 -17.43 -8.01
CA SER A 125 -4.27 -17.74 -6.59
C SER A 125 -3.07 -16.98 -6.01
N ILE A 126 -1.98 -16.86 -6.79
CA ILE A 126 -0.81 -16.07 -6.40
C ILE A 126 -1.16 -14.59 -6.32
N ALA A 127 -1.91 -14.06 -7.30
CA ALA A 127 -2.33 -12.67 -7.31
C ALA A 127 -3.23 -12.32 -6.12
N ILE A 128 -4.21 -13.18 -5.80
CA ILE A 128 -5.10 -12.97 -4.65
C ILE A 128 -4.33 -13.05 -3.34
N GLY A 129 -3.41 -14.01 -3.20
CA GLY A 129 -2.52 -14.10 -2.04
C GLY A 129 -1.69 -12.83 -1.88
N ALA A 130 -1.05 -12.36 -2.96
CA ALA A 130 -0.27 -11.13 -2.96
C ALA A 130 -1.10 -9.91 -2.55
N ILE A 131 -2.32 -9.74 -3.09
CA ILE A 131 -3.19 -8.60 -2.78
C ILE A 131 -3.65 -8.62 -1.32
N MET A 132 -4.02 -9.80 -0.79
CA MET A 132 -4.50 -9.93 0.60
C MET A 132 -3.46 -9.51 1.64
N PHE A 133 -2.16 -9.67 1.34
CA PHE A 133 -1.09 -9.37 2.28
C PHE A 133 -0.35 -8.06 1.97
N ALA A 134 -0.26 -7.64 0.70
CA ALA A 134 0.45 -6.42 0.31
C ALA A 134 -0.15 -5.16 0.96
N GLY A 135 -1.47 -5.01 0.93
CA GLY A 135 -2.16 -3.84 1.50
C GLY A 135 -1.96 -3.71 3.03
N PRO A 136 -2.35 -4.71 3.83
CA PRO A 136 -2.19 -4.66 5.29
C PRO A 136 -0.74 -4.52 5.74
N CYS A 137 0.21 -5.22 5.11
CA CYS A 137 1.63 -5.13 5.48
C CYS A 137 2.25 -3.78 5.10
N ALA A 138 1.82 -3.13 4.01
CA ALA A 138 2.26 -1.79 3.66
C ALA A 138 1.92 -0.76 4.75
N VAL A 139 0.73 -0.88 5.34
CA VAL A 139 0.26 -0.01 6.43
C VAL A 139 0.99 -0.29 7.75
N ILE A 140 1.41 -1.53 7.98
CA ILE A 140 2.14 -1.93 9.19
C ILE A 140 3.62 -1.49 9.12
N GLY A 141 4.23 -1.53 7.93
CA GLY A 141 5.64 -1.17 7.72
C GLY A 141 5.91 0.32 7.46
N GLY A 142 4.89 1.13 7.16
CA GLY A 142 4.97 2.60 7.10
C GLY A 142 4.76 3.25 8.45
#